data_AF-A0A9P9RSK4-F1
#
_entry.id   AF-A0A9P9RSK4-F1
#
_cell.length_a   1.000
_cell.length_b   1.000
_cell.length_c   1.000
_cell.angle_alpha   90.00
_cell.angle_beta   90.00
_cell.angle_gamma   90.00
#
_symmetry.space_group_name_H-M   'P 1'
#
loop_
_entity.id
_entity.type
_entity.pdbx_description
1 polymer ?
#
loop_
_entity_poly.entity_id
_entity_poly.type
_entity_poly.pdbx_seq_one_letter_code
_entity_poly.pdbx_strand_id
1 'polypeptide(L)'
;MAAPPPKKQKTTNTNTKEPKPKPPIIFNTLRYELDVRLQVFDQEFQLSSVPLKLYSAFFRKFLDSPDKATAIEDNASALAGPDAVSRARAGGPHKFLYHWVTVVDGEKSESWHLVACNPQNEQSNVSNYSGNKSKQLSAFSIILSAIHTLPYSITDSHQLTTITELADYYRALPIVSCSLDAALYKSPGPLSEISDCSDVITAASKLRNKLLFKASLIYLVGEWNFGDGDFSVVKDRKLQKLARKVWAEVAVKVARAFHAITNAVDNENLHGISKRGAILGVTFTQELKASNRDHDESFSLPKYLLQISRAGSTDRTWRKLWQIC
;
A
#
# COMPACT_ATOMS: atom_id res chain seq x y z
N MET A 1 32.22 69.06 -9.05
CA MET A 1 31.05 68.97 -8.16
C MET A 1 29.79 69.11 -9.00
N ALA A 2 29.09 68.00 -9.24
CA ALA A 2 27.72 67.97 -9.77
C ALA A 2 27.10 66.66 -9.30
N ALA A 3 26.05 66.75 -8.49
CA ALA A 3 25.38 65.63 -7.84
C ALA A 3 24.52 64.85 -8.85
N PRO A 4 24.47 63.51 -8.79
CA PRO A 4 23.50 62.73 -9.57
C PRO A 4 22.10 62.78 -8.90
N PRO A 5 21.01 62.88 -9.69
CA PRO A 5 19.64 62.93 -9.17
C PRO A 5 19.15 61.56 -8.63
N PRO A 6 18.17 61.57 -7.71
CA PRO A 6 17.85 60.41 -6.87
C PRO A 6 17.07 59.30 -7.61
N LYS A 7 17.44 58.05 -7.30
CA LYS A 7 16.72 56.84 -7.69
C LYS A 7 15.31 56.86 -7.10
N LYS A 8 14.29 56.99 -7.96
CA LYS A 8 12.90 56.68 -7.60
C LYS A 8 12.78 55.17 -7.33
N GLN A 9 12.65 54.80 -6.05
CA GLN A 9 12.07 53.52 -5.66
C GLN A 9 10.61 53.49 -6.13
N LYS A 10 10.27 52.52 -6.98
CA LYS A 10 8.88 52.21 -7.33
C LYS A 10 8.49 50.93 -6.58
N THR A 11 7.86 51.14 -5.42
CA THR A 11 7.04 50.15 -4.74
C THR A 11 5.73 50.02 -5.53
N THR A 12 5.51 48.88 -6.17
CA THR A 12 4.21 48.39 -6.67
C THR A 12 4.35 46.88 -6.76
N ASN A 13 3.82 46.13 -5.80
CA ASN A 13 2.44 45.64 -5.71
C ASN A 13 2.41 44.15 -6.09
N THR A 14 2.17 43.35 -5.05
CA THR A 14 1.40 42.09 -5.05
C THR A 14 0.90 41.64 -6.41
N ASN A 15 1.60 40.67 -7.01
CA ASN A 15 1.05 39.83 -8.07
C ASN A 15 1.26 38.36 -7.69
N THR A 16 0.14 37.74 -7.36
CA THR A 16 -0.25 36.33 -7.57
C THR A 16 0.90 35.44 -8.03
N LYS A 17 1.50 34.71 -7.09
CA LYS A 17 2.33 33.55 -7.41
C LYS A 17 1.43 32.48 -8.02
N GLU A 18 1.33 32.45 -9.35
CA GLU A 18 1.04 31.19 -10.02
C GLU A 18 2.09 30.17 -9.53
N PRO A 19 1.67 29.01 -9.00
CA PRO A 19 2.62 28.01 -8.54
C PRO A 19 3.46 27.55 -9.74
N LYS A 20 4.78 27.66 -9.61
CA LYS A 20 5.71 27.14 -10.64
C LYS A 20 5.34 25.69 -10.97
N PRO A 21 5.26 25.30 -12.25
CA PRO A 21 4.93 23.94 -12.63
C PRO A 21 5.97 22.98 -12.04
N LYS A 22 5.48 21.92 -11.38
CA LYS A 22 6.34 20.86 -10.84
C LYS A 22 7.04 20.13 -12.00
N PRO A 23 8.31 19.74 -11.85
CA PRO A 23 8.99 18.97 -12.89
C PRO A 23 8.30 17.61 -13.09
N PRO A 24 8.27 17.09 -14.32
CA PRO A 24 7.67 15.79 -14.60
C PRO A 24 8.45 14.67 -13.91
N ILE A 25 7.74 13.69 -13.35
CA ILE A 25 8.33 12.47 -12.79
C ILE A 25 8.43 11.44 -13.92
N ILE A 26 9.65 11.01 -14.23
CA ILE A 26 9.93 10.11 -15.33
C ILE A 26 10.19 8.70 -14.81
N PHE A 27 9.37 7.75 -15.22
CA PHE A 27 9.55 6.32 -14.95
C PHE A 27 10.33 5.68 -16.09
N ASN A 28 11.64 5.93 -16.12
CA ASN A 28 12.51 5.35 -17.14
C ASN A 28 12.81 3.88 -16.81
N THR A 29 12.22 2.98 -17.59
CA THR A 29 12.63 1.58 -17.64
C THR A 29 13.45 1.41 -18.91
N LEU A 30 14.71 0.98 -18.78
CA LEU A 30 15.78 1.00 -19.81
C LEU A 30 15.45 0.32 -21.16
N ARG A 31 14.25 -0.20 -21.36
CA ARG A 31 13.82 -1.01 -22.50
C ARG A 31 12.59 -0.50 -23.23
N TYR A 32 11.95 0.57 -22.76
CA TYR A 32 10.69 1.02 -23.33
C TYR A 32 10.67 2.53 -23.59
N GLU A 33 10.01 2.91 -24.67
CA GLU A 33 9.77 4.31 -25.00
C GLU A 33 8.74 4.93 -24.04
N LEU A 34 8.96 6.21 -23.72
CA LEU A 34 8.04 7.02 -22.93
C LEU A 34 6.92 7.52 -23.84
N ASP A 35 5.84 6.77 -23.91
CA ASP A 35 4.70 7.00 -24.79
C ASP A 35 3.42 7.42 -24.04
N VAL A 36 3.45 7.46 -22.70
CA VAL A 36 2.32 7.88 -21.84
C VAL A 36 2.69 9.10 -21.01
N ARG A 37 1.80 10.10 -21.04
CA ARG A 37 1.77 11.26 -20.13
C ARG A 37 0.50 11.23 -19.29
N LEU A 38 0.63 11.05 -17.97
CA LEU A 38 -0.46 11.16 -17.00
C LEU A 38 -0.32 12.46 -16.21
N GLN A 39 -1.29 13.35 -16.30
CA GLN A 39 -1.40 14.54 -15.46
C GLN A 39 -2.29 14.20 -14.26
N VAL A 40 -1.67 13.90 -13.12
CA VAL A 40 -2.37 13.55 -11.88
C VAL A 40 -2.36 14.76 -10.97
N PHE A 41 -3.50 15.42 -10.82
CA PHE A 41 -3.60 16.72 -10.16
C PHE A 41 -2.59 17.74 -10.77
N ASP A 42 -1.66 18.23 -9.95
CA ASP A 42 -0.63 19.19 -10.32
C ASP A 42 0.73 18.55 -10.65
N GLN A 43 0.76 17.23 -10.83
CA GLN A 43 1.98 16.47 -11.11
C GLN A 43 1.87 15.70 -12.44
N GLU A 44 2.84 15.95 -13.33
CA GLU A 44 3.00 15.19 -14.56
C GLU A 44 3.83 13.93 -14.32
N PHE A 45 3.38 12.81 -14.87
CA PHE A 45 4.10 11.54 -14.94
C PHE A 45 4.34 11.15 -16.40
N GLN A 46 5.59 10.81 -16.73
CA GLN A 46 5.97 10.32 -18.05
C GLN A 46 6.49 8.88 -17.90
N LEU A 47 5.89 7.95 -18.64
CA LEU A 47 6.11 6.52 -18.44
C LEU A 47 5.77 5.72 -19.70
N SER A 48 6.05 4.42 -19.68
CA SER A 48 5.74 3.52 -20.79
C SER A 48 4.37 2.84 -20.62
N SER A 49 3.63 2.70 -21.72
CA SER A 49 2.36 1.99 -21.77
C SER A 49 2.51 0.49 -21.58
N VAL A 50 3.67 -0.10 -21.91
CA VAL A 50 3.88 -1.56 -21.87
C VAL A 50 3.71 -2.12 -20.45
N PRO A 51 4.43 -1.63 -19.41
CA PRO A 51 4.21 -2.06 -18.03
C PRO A 51 2.77 -1.80 -17.54
N LEU A 52 2.18 -0.65 -17.89
CA LEU A 52 0.79 -0.34 -17.51
C LEU A 52 -0.18 -1.40 -18.03
N LYS A 53 -0.13 -1.73 -19.33
CA LYS A 53 -1.01 -2.74 -19.93
C LYS A 53 -0.74 -4.14 -19.39
N LEU A 54 0.52 -4.45 -19.05
CA LEU A 54 0.89 -5.75 -18.49
C LEU A 54 0.30 -5.96 -17.10
N TYR A 55 0.40 -4.96 -16.21
CA TYR A 55 0.08 -5.12 -14.78
C TYR A 55 -1.24 -4.49 -14.33
N SER A 56 -1.94 -3.75 -15.19
CA SER A 56 -3.26 -3.19 -14.92
C SER A 56 -4.25 -3.55 -16.01
N ALA A 57 -5.31 -4.27 -15.63
CA ALA A 57 -6.40 -4.59 -16.55
C ALA A 57 -7.19 -3.32 -16.98
N PHE A 58 -7.19 -2.28 -16.14
CA PHE A 58 -7.77 -0.98 -16.49
C PHE A 58 -7.00 -0.36 -17.67
N PHE A 59 -5.68 -0.17 -17.53
CA PHE A 59 -4.90 0.46 -18.59
C PHE A 59 -4.85 -0.40 -19.86
N ARG A 60 -4.83 -1.74 -19.73
CA ARG A 60 -4.96 -2.65 -20.87
C ARG A 60 -6.24 -2.42 -21.68
N LYS A 61 -7.37 -2.23 -21.00
CA LYS A 61 -8.67 -2.01 -21.64
C LYS A 61 -8.80 -0.61 -22.24
N PHE A 62 -8.33 0.40 -21.52
CA PHE A 62 -8.67 1.78 -21.82
C PHE A 62 -7.57 2.58 -22.52
N LEU A 63 -6.32 2.12 -22.61
CA LEU A 63 -5.32 2.83 -23.40
C LEU A 63 -5.60 2.67 -24.90
N ASP A 64 -5.94 1.46 -25.36
CA ASP A 64 -6.14 1.15 -26.78
C ASP A 64 -7.62 1.20 -27.22
N SER A 65 -8.51 1.81 -26.44
CA SER A 65 -9.93 1.87 -26.80
C SER A 65 -10.13 2.73 -28.05
N PRO A 66 -10.96 2.30 -29.02
CA PRO A 66 -11.14 2.99 -30.31
C PRO A 66 -11.61 4.45 -30.17
N ASP A 67 -12.43 4.74 -29.15
CA ASP A 67 -12.89 6.10 -28.82
C ASP A 67 -11.74 7.09 -28.48
N LYS A 68 -10.53 6.58 -28.28
CA LYS A 68 -9.32 7.36 -27.97
C LYS A 68 -8.34 7.43 -29.13
N ALA A 69 -8.48 6.57 -30.13
CA ALA A 69 -7.69 6.68 -31.37
C ALA A 69 -8.05 7.96 -32.12
N THR A 70 -9.33 8.36 -32.11
CA THR A 70 -9.81 9.64 -32.65
C THR A 70 -9.21 10.83 -31.92
N ALA A 71 -9.10 10.80 -30.59
CA ALA A 71 -8.44 11.86 -29.83
C ALA A 71 -6.94 11.97 -30.15
N ILE A 72 -6.27 10.87 -30.48
CA ILE A 72 -4.86 10.87 -30.95
C ILE A 72 -4.77 11.52 -32.34
N GLU A 73 -5.72 11.24 -33.22
CA GLU A 73 -5.81 11.83 -34.56
C GLU A 73 -6.14 13.33 -34.50
N ASP A 74 -7.08 13.74 -33.66
CA ASP A 74 -7.48 15.14 -33.47
C ASP A 74 -6.34 15.98 -32.85
N ASN A 75 -5.67 15.45 -31.82
CA ASN A 75 -4.48 16.08 -31.23
C ASN A 75 -3.29 16.11 -32.22
N ALA A 76 -3.22 15.14 -33.15
CA ALA A 76 -2.25 15.17 -34.23
C ALA A 76 -2.57 16.18 -35.32
N SER A 77 -3.87 16.41 -35.59
CA SER A 77 -4.35 17.32 -36.62
C SER A 77 -4.43 18.78 -36.16
N ALA A 78 -4.59 19.05 -34.86
CA ALA A 78 -4.63 20.41 -34.30
C ALA A 78 -3.25 21.11 -34.30
N LEU A 79 -2.16 20.36 -34.48
CA LEU A 79 -0.78 20.88 -34.42
C LEU A 79 0.02 20.79 -35.73
N ALA A 80 -0.48 20.13 -36.78
CA ALA A 80 0.16 20.14 -38.10
C ALA A 80 -0.79 19.65 -39.20
N GLY A 81 -0.64 20.22 -40.41
CA GLY A 81 -1.48 19.96 -41.58
C GLY A 81 -1.52 18.50 -42.10
N PRO A 82 -2.17 18.27 -43.25
CA PRO A 82 -2.76 16.98 -43.67
C PRO A 82 -1.82 15.77 -43.78
N ASP A 83 -0.50 15.96 -43.71
CA ASP A 83 0.52 14.89 -43.77
C ASP A 83 0.93 14.34 -42.37
N ALA A 84 0.20 14.69 -41.31
CA ALA A 84 0.54 14.32 -39.93
C ALA A 84 0.08 12.91 -39.53
N VAL A 85 -1.00 12.40 -40.12
CA VAL A 85 -1.56 11.07 -39.78
C VAL A 85 -0.57 9.95 -40.12
N SER A 86 0.15 10.09 -41.24
CA SER A 86 1.19 9.14 -41.66
C SER A 86 2.50 9.29 -40.88
N ARG A 87 2.81 10.50 -40.37
CA ARG A 87 4.01 10.78 -39.57
C ARG A 87 3.85 10.52 -38.06
N ALA A 88 2.63 10.56 -37.53
CA ALA A 88 2.36 10.16 -36.15
C ALA A 88 2.67 8.67 -35.91
N ARG A 89 2.59 7.84 -36.96
CA ARG A 89 3.05 6.44 -36.95
C ARG A 89 4.56 6.28 -37.21
N ALA A 90 5.25 7.33 -37.66
CA ALA A 90 6.66 7.32 -38.05
C ALA A 90 7.48 8.30 -37.19
N GLY A 91 7.60 8.01 -35.89
CA GLY A 91 8.75 8.36 -35.04
C GLY A 91 9.33 9.78 -35.13
N GLY A 92 8.52 10.82 -34.90
CA GLY A 92 9.02 12.18 -34.59
C GLY A 92 9.35 12.34 -33.09
N PRO A 93 10.15 13.36 -32.69
CA PRO A 93 10.74 13.45 -31.36
C PRO A 93 9.64 13.60 -30.29
N HIS A 94 9.48 12.55 -29.47
CA HIS A 94 8.68 12.46 -28.25
C HIS A 94 7.22 12.95 -28.35
N LYS A 95 6.46 12.39 -29.30
CA LYS A 95 5.00 12.53 -29.27
C LYS A 95 4.41 11.46 -28.34
N PHE A 96 3.94 11.86 -27.16
CA PHE A 96 3.21 10.95 -26.27
C PHE A 96 1.98 10.40 -27.01
N LEU A 97 1.88 9.08 -27.13
CA LEU A 97 0.73 8.40 -27.74
C LEU A 97 -0.51 8.54 -26.86
N TYR A 98 -0.32 8.54 -25.54
CA TYR A 98 -1.41 8.62 -24.58
C TYR A 98 -1.22 9.84 -23.70
N HIS A 99 -2.22 10.71 -23.68
CA HIS A 99 -2.28 11.82 -22.73
C HIS A 99 -3.56 11.70 -21.89
N TRP A 100 -3.42 11.67 -20.56
CA TRP A 100 -4.52 11.52 -19.64
C TRP A 100 -4.44 12.57 -18.53
N VAL A 101 -5.60 13.01 -18.06
CA VAL A 101 -5.74 14.07 -17.06
C VAL A 101 -6.66 13.61 -15.93
N THR A 102 -6.45 14.14 -14.72
CA THR A 102 -7.36 13.93 -13.59
C THR A 102 -8.68 14.65 -13.80
N VAL A 103 -9.76 13.91 -13.60
CA VAL A 103 -11.13 14.43 -13.50
C VAL A 103 -11.67 14.10 -12.11
N VAL A 104 -12.29 15.09 -11.46
CA VAL A 104 -12.96 14.95 -10.16
C VAL A 104 -14.45 14.70 -10.39
N ASP A 105 -15.00 13.70 -9.72
CA ASP A 105 -16.40 13.26 -9.88
C ASP A 105 -17.38 14.22 -9.22
N GLY A 106 -17.85 15.24 -9.95
CA GLY A 106 -18.82 16.21 -9.46
C GLY A 106 -18.20 17.34 -8.63
N GLU A 107 -19.06 18.16 -8.02
CA GLU A 107 -18.62 19.29 -7.18
C GLU A 107 -18.24 18.82 -5.77
N LYS A 108 -17.07 19.25 -5.28
CA LYS A 108 -16.56 18.95 -3.92
C LYS A 108 -16.45 17.47 -3.58
N SER A 109 -16.06 16.65 -4.54
CA SER A 109 -15.91 15.21 -4.37
C SER A 109 -14.50 14.81 -3.93
N GLU A 110 -14.43 13.70 -3.18
CA GLU A 110 -13.19 13.02 -2.80
C GLU A 110 -12.82 11.91 -3.79
N SER A 111 -13.68 11.64 -4.77
CA SER A 111 -13.43 10.68 -5.84
C SER A 111 -12.84 11.38 -7.07
N TRP A 112 -11.82 10.75 -7.63
CA TRP A 112 -11.14 11.22 -8.83
C TRP A 112 -10.73 10.02 -9.69
N HIS A 113 -10.63 10.24 -10.99
CA HIS A 113 -10.16 9.24 -11.92
C HIS A 113 -9.41 9.85 -13.09
N LEU A 114 -8.73 9.01 -13.86
CA LEU A 114 -8.02 9.43 -15.07
C LEU A 114 -8.94 9.28 -16.29
N VAL A 115 -8.97 10.33 -17.13
CA VAL A 115 -9.65 10.34 -18.43
C VAL A 115 -8.64 10.73 -19.51
N ALA A 116 -8.84 10.23 -20.73
CA ALA A 116 -8.03 10.67 -21.87
C ALA A 116 -8.24 12.18 -22.10
N CYS A 117 -7.15 12.90 -22.34
CA CYS A 117 -7.20 14.32 -22.58
C CYS A 117 -7.91 14.60 -23.92
N ASN A 118 -8.87 15.51 -23.88
CA ASN A 118 -9.61 16.00 -25.04
C ASN A 118 -9.82 17.52 -24.87
N PRO A 119 -10.14 18.26 -25.95
CA PRO A 119 -10.30 19.72 -25.88
C PRO A 119 -11.36 20.21 -24.86
N GLN A 120 -12.31 19.34 -24.48
CA GLN A 120 -13.35 19.67 -23.51
C GLN A 120 -12.87 19.54 -22.05
N ASN A 121 -11.86 18.70 -21.78
CA ASN A 121 -11.35 18.41 -20.44
C ASN A 121 -9.86 18.77 -20.29
N GLU A 122 -9.30 19.59 -21.19
CA GLU A 122 -7.87 20.00 -21.18
C GLU A 122 -7.47 20.64 -19.84
N GLN A 123 -8.38 21.36 -19.19
CA GLN A 123 -8.17 21.96 -17.89
C GLN A 123 -8.77 21.05 -16.82
N SER A 124 -7.92 20.18 -16.27
CA SER A 124 -8.28 19.31 -15.14
C SER A 124 -9.01 20.12 -14.05
N ASN A 125 -10.24 19.74 -13.68
CA ASN A 125 -11.08 20.43 -12.70
C ASN A 125 -10.64 20.18 -11.24
N VAL A 126 -9.33 20.17 -11.02
CA VAL A 126 -8.64 19.79 -9.78
C VAL A 126 -8.99 20.73 -8.61
N SER A 127 -9.52 21.92 -8.87
CA SER A 127 -10.05 22.83 -7.85
C SER A 127 -11.23 22.24 -7.08
N ASN A 128 -11.98 21.31 -7.67
CA ASN A 128 -13.18 20.72 -7.06
C ASN A 128 -12.87 19.57 -6.11
N TYR A 129 -11.62 19.12 -6.04
CA TYR A 129 -11.22 18.03 -5.17
C TYR A 129 -11.16 18.50 -3.70
N SER A 130 -12.00 17.92 -2.84
CA SER A 130 -12.07 18.24 -1.41
C SER A 130 -11.09 17.45 -0.54
N GLY A 131 -10.55 16.34 -1.06
CA GLY A 131 -9.63 15.47 -0.32
C GLY A 131 -8.17 15.92 -0.30
N ASN A 132 -7.30 15.08 0.28
CA ASN A 132 -5.86 15.34 0.35
C ASN A 132 -5.13 14.89 -0.93
N LYS A 133 -4.88 15.84 -1.84
CA LYS A 133 -4.17 15.61 -3.12
C LYS A 133 -2.80 14.97 -2.94
N SER A 134 -2.05 15.38 -1.92
CA SER A 134 -0.69 14.87 -1.66
C SER A 134 -0.71 13.38 -1.30
N LYS A 135 -1.66 12.95 -0.46
CA LYS A 135 -1.83 11.54 -0.09
C LYS A 135 -2.21 10.68 -1.30
N GLN A 136 -3.18 11.15 -2.10
CA GLN A 136 -3.60 10.46 -3.33
C GLN A 136 -2.47 10.36 -4.35
N LEU A 137 -1.75 11.46 -4.58
CA LEU A 137 -0.62 11.52 -5.49
C LEU A 137 0.51 10.58 -5.06
N SER A 138 0.84 10.56 -3.77
CA SER A 138 1.84 9.66 -3.20
C SER A 138 1.44 8.19 -3.37
N ALA A 139 0.19 7.83 -3.04
CA ALA A 139 -0.32 6.48 -3.21
C ALA A 139 -0.33 6.05 -4.68
N PHE A 140 -0.75 6.93 -5.59
CA PHE A 140 -0.73 6.66 -7.03
C PHE A 140 0.69 6.48 -7.57
N SER A 141 1.65 7.31 -7.13
CA SER A 141 3.07 7.16 -7.46
C SER A 141 3.65 5.81 -7.02
N ILE A 142 3.22 5.30 -5.86
CA ILE A 142 3.60 3.96 -5.38
C ILE A 142 3.03 2.86 -6.30
N ILE A 143 1.78 2.99 -6.77
CA ILE A 143 1.22 2.05 -7.74
C ILE A 143 2.01 2.08 -9.04
N LEU A 144 2.37 3.26 -9.54
CA LEU A 144 3.23 3.38 -10.73
C LEU A 144 4.61 2.75 -10.50
N SER A 145 5.19 2.93 -9.31
CA SER A 145 6.45 2.31 -8.91
C SER A 145 6.35 0.79 -8.90
N ALA A 146 5.29 0.23 -8.32
CA ALA A 146 5.02 -1.20 -8.35
C ALA A 146 4.90 -1.74 -9.79
N ILE A 147 4.13 -1.06 -10.64
CA ILE A 147 3.95 -1.44 -12.06
C ILE A 147 5.29 -1.43 -12.82
N HIS A 148 6.14 -0.45 -12.56
CA HIS A 148 7.45 -0.32 -13.21
C HIS A 148 8.57 -1.05 -12.46
N THR A 149 8.24 -1.89 -11.47
CA THR A 149 9.20 -2.65 -10.65
C THR A 149 10.27 -1.79 -9.98
N LEU A 150 9.92 -0.53 -9.66
CA LEU A 150 10.79 0.40 -8.94
C LEU A 150 10.62 0.22 -7.43
N PRO A 151 11.68 0.44 -6.64
CA PRO A 151 11.59 0.39 -5.19
C PRO A 151 10.73 1.54 -4.66
N TYR A 152 9.92 1.24 -3.65
CA TYR A 152 9.12 2.22 -2.93
C TYR A 152 9.06 1.86 -1.44
N SER A 153 8.64 2.83 -0.63
CA SER A 153 8.43 2.67 0.82
C SER A 153 7.01 3.09 1.17
N ILE A 154 6.45 2.45 2.20
CA ILE A 154 5.14 2.79 2.75
C ILE A 154 5.37 3.37 4.13
N THR A 155 4.85 4.56 4.37
CA THR A 155 5.08 5.34 5.59
C THR A 155 4.15 4.89 6.71
N ASP A 156 2.84 4.84 6.42
CA ASP A 156 1.79 4.65 7.41
C ASP A 156 0.67 3.71 6.92
N SER A 157 -0.19 3.28 7.84
CA SER A 157 -1.32 2.39 7.57
C SER A 157 -2.38 3.00 6.65
N HIS A 158 -2.64 4.31 6.77
CA HIS A 158 -3.60 5.01 5.90
C HIS A 158 -3.13 5.04 4.45
N GLN A 159 -1.83 5.26 4.21
CA GLN A 159 -1.23 5.23 2.89
C GLN A 159 -1.40 3.85 2.25
N LEU A 160 -1.18 2.77 3.01
CA LEU A 160 -1.43 1.40 2.54
C LEU A 160 -2.90 1.18 2.14
N THR A 161 -3.84 1.70 2.91
CA THR A 161 -5.28 1.64 2.58
C THR A 161 -5.57 2.41 1.29
N THR A 162 -5.08 3.64 1.14
CA THR A 162 -5.25 4.44 -0.10
C THR A 162 -4.61 3.77 -1.31
N ILE A 163 -3.41 3.19 -1.17
CA ILE A 163 -2.76 2.40 -2.23
C ILE A 163 -3.65 1.23 -2.63
N THR A 164 -4.22 0.53 -1.66
CA THR A 164 -5.08 -0.63 -1.93
C THR A 164 -6.36 -0.25 -2.66
N GLU A 165 -7.01 0.84 -2.26
CA GLU A 165 -8.22 1.35 -2.91
C GLU A 165 -7.96 1.79 -4.35
N LEU A 166 -6.90 2.57 -4.58
CA LEU A 166 -6.51 2.98 -5.93
C LEU A 166 -6.08 1.77 -6.78
N ALA A 167 -5.38 0.80 -6.20
CA ALA A 167 -4.99 -0.42 -6.91
C ALA A 167 -6.19 -1.30 -7.26
N ASP A 168 -7.24 -1.34 -6.44
CA ASP A 168 -8.49 -2.03 -6.79
C ASP A 168 -9.19 -1.31 -7.96
N TYR A 169 -9.30 0.02 -7.89
CA TYR A 169 -9.89 0.83 -8.95
C TYR A 169 -9.16 0.67 -10.29
N TYR A 170 -7.84 0.88 -10.30
CA TYR A 170 -6.99 0.72 -11.48
C TYR A 170 -6.64 -0.75 -11.78
N ARG A 171 -7.28 -1.73 -11.12
CA ARG A 171 -7.10 -3.17 -11.36
C ARG A 171 -5.64 -3.62 -11.36
N ALA A 172 -4.86 -3.11 -10.41
CA ALA A 172 -3.43 -3.32 -10.19
C ALA A 172 -3.11 -4.02 -8.85
N LEU A 173 -4.11 -4.53 -8.12
CA LEU A 173 -3.90 -5.27 -6.86
C LEU A 173 -2.82 -6.37 -6.95
N PRO A 174 -2.73 -7.20 -8.01
CA PRO A 174 -1.75 -8.30 -8.05
C PRO A 174 -0.30 -7.82 -8.04
N ILE A 175 0.04 -6.77 -8.81
CA ILE A 175 1.42 -6.27 -8.87
C ILE A 175 1.81 -5.55 -7.58
N VAL A 176 0.87 -4.84 -6.96
CA VAL A 176 1.07 -4.22 -5.65
C VAL A 176 1.30 -5.30 -4.60
N SER A 177 0.46 -6.33 -4.56
CA SER A 177 0.61 -7.45 -3.62
C SER A 177 1.95 -8.18 -3.76
N CYS A 178 2.40 -8.39 -5.00
CA CYS A 178 3.67 -9.06 -5.31
C CYS A 178 4.90 -8.24 -4.87
N SER A 179 4.87 -6.92 -5.01
CA SER A 179 5.99 -6.03 -4.66
C SER A 179 5.96 -5.57 -3.20
N LEU A 180 4.82 -5.75 -2.52
CA LEU A 180 4.60 -5.31 -1.15
C LEU A 180 5.56 -5.95 -0.15
N ASP A 181 5.89 -7.24 -0.29
CA ASP A 181 6.78 -7.92 0.66
C ASP A 181 8.17 -7.25 0.69
N ALA A 182 8.70 -6.86 -0.48
CA ALA A 182 9.96 -6.15 -0.59
C ALA A 182 9.87 -4.72 -0.03
N ALA A 183 8.73 -4.05 -0.19
CA ALA A 183 8.48 -2.73 0.37
C ALA A 183 8.39 -2.78 1.91
N LEU A 184 7.65 -3.74 2.47
CA LEU A 184 7.51 -3.94 3.91
C LEU A 184 8.84 -4.30 4.59
N TYR A 185 9.72 -5.04 3.88
CA TYR A 185 11.06 -5.31 4.38
C TYR A 185 11.91 -4.03 4.53
N LYS A 186 11.78 -3.08 3.58
CA LYS A 186 12.52 -1.81 3.60
C LYS A 186 11.92 -0.79 4.56
N SER A 187 10.59 -0.79 4.71
CA SER A 187 9.85 0.13 5.56
C SER A 187 8.84 -0.64 6.41
N PRO A 188 9.21 -1.07 7.63
CA PRO A 188 8.29 -1.74 8.53
C PRO A 188 7.29 -0.78 9.21
N GLY A 189 7.26 0.51 8.84
CA GLY A 189 6.40 1.55 9.43
C GLY A 189 4.92 1.15 9.57
N PRO A 190 4.28 0.61 8.51
CA PRO A 190 2.90 0.14 8.59
C PRO A 190 2.70 -1.03 9.57
N LEU A 191 3.77 -1.75 9.92
CA LEU A 191 3.75 -2.83 10.88
C LEU A 191 3.96 -2.36 12.33
N SER A 192 4.62 -1.21 12.54
CA SER A 192 4.76 -0.62 13.87
C SER A 192 3.51 0.11 14.35
N GLU A 193 2.69 0.62 13.42
CA GLU A 193 1.47 1.40 13.70
C GLU A 193 0.18 0.57 13.56
N ILE A 194 0.25 -0.77 13.73
CA ILE A 194 -0.91 -1.66 13.60
C ILE A 194 -1.99 -1.40 14.70
N SER A 195 -1.90 -0.35 15.51
CA SER A 195 -2.98 0.05 16.42
C SER A 195 -4.33 0.24 15.70
N ASP A 196 -4.33 0.63 14.41
CA ASP A 196 -5.51 0.59 13.54
C ASP A 196 -5.59 -0.73 12.74
N CYS A 197 -5.69 -1.86 13.46
CA CYS A 197 -5.69 -3.22 12.89
C CYS A 197 -6.75 -3.44 11.80
N SER A 198 -7.90 -2.77 11.90
CA SER A 198 -9.09 -3.06 11.10
C SER A 198 -8.93 -2.67 9.62
N ASP A 199 -8.37 -1.49 9.36
CA ASP A 199 -8.16 -1.05 7.99
C ASP A 199 -6.99 -1.83 7.35
N VAL A 200 -5.93 -2.10 8.12
CA VAL A 200 -4.77 -2.87 7.62
C VAL A 200 -5.16 -4.31 7.30
N ILE A 201 -5.92 -5.01 8.15
CA ILE A 201 -6.35 -6.39 7.85
C ILE A 201 -7.30 -6.43 6.64
N THR A 202 -8.13 -5.40 6.47
CA THR A 202 -9.02 -5.25 5.31
C THR A 202 -8.20 -5.04 4.04
N ALA A 203 -7.21 -4.15 4.07
CA ALA A 203 -6.29 -3.91 2.95
C ALA A 203 -5.49 -5.18 2.61
N ALA A 204 -4.95 -5.87 3.61
CA ALA A 204 -4.19 -7.11 3.45
C ALA A 204 -5.03 -8.22 2.81
N SER A 205 -6.30 -8.35 3.24
CA SER A 205 -7.27 -9.28 2.67
C SER A 205 -7.54 -8.97 1.19
N LYS A 206 -7.82 -7.70 0.85
CA LYS A 206 -8.04 -7.25 -0.54
C LYS A 206 -6.83 -7.50 -1.44
N LEU A 207 -5.63 -7.19 -0.96
CA LEU A 207 -4.37 -7.45 -1.66
C LEU A 207 -4.04 -8.94 -1.76
N ARG A 208 -4.67 -9.79 -0.95
CA ARG A 208 -4.33 -11.21 -0.79
C ARG A 208 -2.87 -11.43 -0.40
N ASN A 209 -2.29 -10.49 0.34
CA ASN A 209 -0.92 -10.60 0.82
C ASN A 209 -0.88 -11.43 2.11
N LYS A 210 -0.32 -12.65 2.03
CA LYS A 210 -0.33 -13.63 3.13
C LYS A 210 0.44 -13.15 4.36
N LEU A 211 1.60 -12.50 4.15
CA LEU A 211 2.48 -12.07 5.23
C LEU A 211 1.82 -10.96 6.05
N LEU A 212 1.39 -9.91 5.37
CA LEU A 212 0.69 -8.78 5.99
C LEU A 212 -0.60 -9.24 6.66
N PHE A 213 -1.41 -10.08 6.00
CA PHE A 213 -2.66 -10.57 6.58
C PHE A 213 -2.42 -11.35 7.87
N LYS A 214 -1.41 -12.25 7.89
CA LYS A 214 -1.05 -13.00 9.09
C LYS A 214 -0.58 -12.07 10.20
N ALA A 215 0.26 -11.08 9.89
CA ALA A 215 0.74 -10.11 10.86
C ALA A 215 -0.43 -9.34 11.47
N SER A 216 -1.27 -8.71 10.65
CA SER A 216 -2.43 -7.94 11.12
C SER A 216 -3.41 -8.78 11.92
N LEU A 217 -3.64 -10.04 11.54
CA LEU A 217 -4.51 -10.95 12.31
C LEU A 217 -3.92 -11.31 13.67
N ILE A 218 -2.60 -11.50 13.77
CA ILE A 218 -1.92 -11.76 15.05
C ILE A 218 -2.07 -10.55 15.97
N TYR A 219 -1.88 -9.33 15.47
CA TYR A 219 -2.08 -8.11 16.26
C TYR A 219 -3.54 -7.97 16.71
N LEU A 220 -4.49 -8.11 15.77
CA LEU A 220 -5.91 -8.00 16.05
C LEU A 220 -6.38 -8.99 17.14
N VAL A 221 -5.90 -10.24 17.09
CA VAL A 221 -6.26 -11.29 18.07
C VAL A 221 -5.43 -11.18 19.35
N GLY A 222 -4.23 -10.59 19.28
CA GLY A 222 -3.31 -10.45 20.40
C GLY A 222 -3.71 -9.37 21.40
N GLU A 223 -4.61 -8.46 21.04
CA GLU A 223 -5.20 -7.50 21.96
C GLU A 223 -6.23 -8.19 22.86
N TRP A 224 -5.78 -8.72 24.01
CA TRP A 224 -6.65 -9.34 25.02
C TRP A 224 -7.57 -8.36 25.76
N ASN A 225 -7.52 -7.06 25.40
CA ASN A 225 -8.33 -6.01 26.01
C ASN A 225 -9.82 -6.08 25.59
N PHE A 226 -10.16 -6.84 24.55
CA PHE A 226 -11.55 -7.11 24.19
C PHE A 226 -12.12 -8.11 25.19
N GLY A 227 -12.74 -7.59 26.25
CA GLY A 227 -13.30 -8.37 27.37
C GLY A 227 -14.23 -9.52 26.98
N ASP A 228 -14.75 -9.53 25.74
CA ASP A 228 -15.62 -10.58 25.20
C ASP A 228 -15.23 -11.05 23.77
N GLY A 229 -14.02 -10.76 23.29
CA GLY A 229 -13.65 -11.04 21.90
C GLY A 229 -14.52 -10.27 20.90
N ASP A 230 -14.84 -9.02 21.22
CA ASP A 230 -15.57 -8.14 20.32
C ASP A 230 -14.65 -7.63 19.21
N PHE A 231 -14.89 -8.10 17.98
CA PHE A 231 -14.22 -7.65 16.77
C PHE A 231 -15.10 -6.72 15.93
N SER A 232 -16.03 -5.99 16.56
CA SER A 232 -16.89 -5.00 15.92
C SER A 232 -16.13 -3.94 15.14
N VAL A 233 -14.87 -3.67 15.52
CA VAL A 233 -13.96 -2.76 14.80
C VAL A 233 -13.74 -3.21 13.35
N VAL A 234 -13.79 -4.52 13.06
CA VAL A 234 -13.62 -5.07 11.70
C VAL A 234 -14.94 -4.99 10.92
N LYS A 235 -14.95 -4.15 9.88
CA LYS A 235 -16.14 -3.92 9.03
C LYS A 235 -16.58 -5.18 8.27
N ASP A 236 -15.62 -5.99 7.82
CA ASP A 236 -15.93 -7.21 7.08
C ASP A 236 -16.38 -8.35 8.01
N ARG A 237 -17.64 -8.78 7.86
CA ARG A 237 -18.25 -9.86 8.64
C ARG A 237 -17.50 -11.19 8.51
N LYS A 238 -16.91 -11.50 7.35
CA LYS A 238 -16.11 -12.72 7.15
C LYS A 238 -14.82 -12.65 7.95
N LEU A 239 -14.11 -11.52 7.88
CA LEU A 239 -12.90 -11.29 8.66
C LEU A 239 -13.19 -11.28 10.16
N GLN A 240 -14.32 -10.69 10.58
CA GLN A 240 -14.78 -10.70 11.96
C GLN A 240 -15.03 -12.12 12.48
N LYS A 241 -15.70 -12.98 11.69
CA LYS A 241 -15.92 -14.39 12.05
C LYS A 241 -14.60 -15.15 12.15
N LEU A 242 -13.67 -14.89 11.22
CA LEU A 242 -12.34 -15.49 11.24
C LEU A 242 -11.55 -15.07 12.48
N ALA A 243 -11.52 -13.78 12.80
CA ALA A 243 -10.84 -13.24 13.97
C ALA A 243 -11.39 -13.87 15.26
N ARG A 244 -12.71 -13.93 15.43
CA ARG A 244 -13.35 -14.63 16.57
C ARG A 244 -12.93 -16.09 16.68
N LYS A 245 -12.92 -16.81 15.57
CA LYS A 245 -12.50 -18.21 15.56
C LYS A 245 -11.05 -18.37 16.01
N VAL A 246 -10.14 -17.57 15.43
CA VAL A 246 -8.71 -17.63 15.77
C VAL A 246 -8.47 -17.23 17.22
N TRP A 247 -9.15 -16.19 17.71
CA TRP A 247 -9.11 -15.78 19.10
C TRP A 247 -9.59 -16.88 20.05
N ALA A 248 -10.72 -17.52 19.76
CA ALA A 248 -11.23 -18.62 20.58
C ALA A 248 -10.24 -19.80 20.62
N GLU A 249 -9.63 -20.15 19.49
CA GLU A 249 -8.59 -21.19 19.42
C GLU A 249 -7.35 -20.83 20.27
N VAL A 250 -6.93 -19.56 20.26
CA VAL A 250 -5.82 -19.08 21.08
C VAL A 250 -6.20 -19.07 22.56
N ALA A 251 -7.40 -18.59 22.92
CA ALA A 251 -7.92 -18.57 24.28
C ALA A 251 -7.97 -19.97 24.90
N VAL A 252 -8.44 -20.98 24.16
CA VAL A 252 -8.45 -22.38 24.63
C VAL A 252 -7.03 -22.89 24.90
N LYS A 253 -6.06 -22.57 24.04
CA LYS A 253 -4.65 -22.98 24.25
C LYS A 253 -4.05 -22.31 25.47
N VAL A 254 -4.30 -21.02 25.64
CA VAL A 254 -3.83 -20.24 26.79
C VAL A 254 -4.46 -20.76 28.09
N ALA A 255 -5.77 -21.00 28.12
CA ALA A 255 -6.46 -21.58 29.28
C ALA A 255 -5.91 -22.96 29.68
N ARG A 256 -5.63 -23.83 28.70
CA ARG A 256 -4.99 -25.14 28.96
C ARG A 256 -3.59 -24.99 29.54
N ALA A 257 -2.79 -24.06 29.03
CA ALA A 257 -1.46 -23.79 29.54
C ALA A 257 -1.53 -23.28 30.99
N PHE A 258 -2.42 -22.33 31.28
CA PHE A 258 -2.64 -21.85 32.65
C PHE A 258 -3.09 -22.97 33.59
N HIS A 259 -4.05 -23.80 33.18
CA HIS A 259 -4.49 -24.93 34.00
C HIS A 259 -3.35 -25.92 34.30
N ALA A 260 -2.48 -26.20 33.32
CA ALA A 260 -1.31 -27.06 33.52
C ALA A 260 -0.32 -26.45 34.53
N ILE A 261 -0.08 -25.13 34.47
CA ILE A 261 0.79 -24.42 35.41
C ILE A 261 0.20 -24.44 36.81
N THR A 262 -1.08 -24.14 36.99
CA THR A 262 -1.76 -24.17 38.29
C THR A 262 -1.69 -25.56 38.91
N ASN A 263 -2.01 -26.61 38.13
CA ASN A 263 -1.92 -27.99 38.62
C ASN A 263 -0.49 -28.38 39.02
N ALA A 264 0.54 -27.90 38.30
CA ALA A 264 1.94 -28.17 38.65
C ALA A 264 2.31 -27.50 39.98
N VAL A 265 1.92 -26.23 40.18
CA VAL A 265 2.16 -25.49 41.42
C VAL A 265 1.45 -26.14 42.61
N ASP A 266 0.21 -26.59 42.43
CA ASP A 266 -0.55 -27.26 43.50
C ASP A 266 0.08 -28.62 43.86
N ASN A 267 0.53 -29.38 42.86
CA ASN A 267 1.23 -30.65 43.09
C ASN A 267 2.59 -30.45 43.79
N GLU A 268 3.32 -29.36 43.48
CA GLU A 268 4.56 -29.01 44.18
C GLU A 268 4.31 -28.55 45.62
N ASN A 269 3.22 -27.80 45.88
CA ASN A 269 2.82 -27.43 47.23
C ASN A 269 2.39 -28.65 48.07
N LEU A 270 1.78 -29.66 47.45
CA LEU A 270 1.45 -30.94 48.10
C LEU A 270 2.69 -31.81 48.37
N HIS A 271 3.73 -31.71 47.54
CA HIS A 271 4.99 -32.46 47.70
C HIS A 271 6.11 -31.63 48.35
N GLY A 272 5.77 -30.43 48.84
CA GLY A 272 6.61 -29.46 49.54
C GLY A 272 6.82 -29.74 51.03
N ILE A 273 6.78 -31.00 51.46
CA ILE A 273 7.69 -31.54 52.50
C ILE A 273 8.59 -32.62 51.86
N SER A 274 9.14 -32.40 50.66
CA SER A 274 10.35 -33.12 50.25
C SER A 274 11.08 -32.46 49.08
N LYS A 275 12.13 -31.72 49.43
CA LYS A 275 13.26 -31.23 48.62
C LYS A 275 13.35 -31.78 47.18
N ARG A 276 13.03 -30.95 46.17
CA ARG A 276 13.57 -31.09 44.78
C ARG A 276 13.31 -29.90 43.83
N GLY A 277 13.33 -28.66 44.32
CA GLY A 277 13.16 -27.43 43.50
C GLY A 277 14.28 -27.12 42.48
N ALA A 278 15.13 -28.08 42.10
CA ALA A 278 16.26 -27.85 41.18
C ALA A 278 16.12 -28.55 39.81
N ILE A 279 15.15 -29.45 39.63
CA ILE A 279 15.11 -30.32 38.43
C ILE A 279 14.21 -29.75 37.32
N LEU A 280 13.12 -29.04 37.66
CA LEU A 280 12.16 -28.52 36.68
C LEU A 280 12.59 -27.22 35.99
N GLY A 281 13.48 -26.43 36.60
CA GLY A 281 14.10 -25.27 35.93
C GLY A 281 15.03 -25.66 34.78
N VAL A 282 15.56 -26.89 34.79
CA VAL A 282 16.56 -27.36 33.81
C VAL A 282 15.89 -27.99 32.59
N THR A 283 14.77 -28.69 32.73
CA THR A 283 14.06 -29.32 31.59
C THR A 283 13.32 -28.31 30.72
N PHE A 284 12.65 -27.31 31.30
CA PHE A 284 11.99 -26.26 30.50
C PHE A 284 13.01 -25.37 29.76
N THR A 285 14.17 -25.12 30.36
CA THR A 285 15.26 -24.39 29.70
C THR A 285 16.03 -25.24 28.68
N GLN A 286 16.10 -26.57 28.83
CA GLN A 286 16.72 -27.47 27.86
C GLN A 286 15.86 -27.71 26.61
N GLU A 287 14.54 -27.82 26.72
CA GLU A 287 13.65 -27.88 25.54
C GLU A 287 13.64 -26.55 24.77
N LEU A 288 13.73 -25.42 25.47
CA LEU A 288 13.89 -24.10 24.83
C LEU A 288 15.28 -23.89 24.20
N LYS A 289 16.36 -24.47 24.75
CA LYS A 289 17.72 -24.37 24.20
C LYS A 289 17.99 -25.35 23.05
N ALA A 290 17.38 -26.54 23.05
CA ALA A 290 17.53 -27.52 21.96
C ALA A 290 16.93 -27.04 20.64
N SER A 291 15.93 -26.16 20.69
CA SER A 291 15.32 -25.52 19.51
C SER A 291 16.06 -24.26 19.01
N ASN A 292 17.20 -23.89 19.61
CA ASN A 292 17.81 -22.57 19.45
C ASN A 292 19.28 -22.58 18.96
N ARG A 293 19.75 -23.68 18.35
CA ARG A 293 20.99 -23.66 17.58
C ARG A 293 20.65 -23.40 16.11
N ASP A 294 20.57 -22.13 15.75
CA ASP A 294 21.18 -21.57 14.54
C ASP A 294 20.93 -20.04 14.49
N HIS A 295 22.06 -19.34 14.32
CA HIS A 295 22.32 -17.93 14.02
C HIS A 295 21.31 -16.80 14.33
N ASP A 296 21.78 -15.95 15.26
CA ASP A 296 22.04 -14.50 15.23
C ASP A 296 21.15 -13.46 14.50
N GLU A 297 20.99 -12.37 15.27
CA GLU A 297 20.69 -10.96 14.97
C GLU A 297 19.26 -10.47 14.60
N SER A 298 18.70 -9.77 15.60
CA SER A 298 17.90 -8.52 15.52
C SER A 298 16.49 -8.55 14.90
N PHE A 299 15.49 -8.95 15.70
CA PHE A 299 14.12 -8.41 15.61
C PHE A 299 13.49 -8.41 17.01
N SER A 300 13.18 -7.23 17.55
CA SER A 300 12.48 -7.11 18.83
C SER A 300 10.97 -7.20 18.64
N LEU A 301 10.47 -8.40 18.32
CA LEU A 301 9.12 -8.78 18.74
C LEU A 301 9.21 -9.28 20.19
N PRO A 302 8.26 -8.93 21.07
CA PRO A 302 8.19 -9.53 22.40
C PRO A 302 8.29 -11.05 22.28
N LYS A 303 9.24 -11.67 22.99
CA LYS A 303 9.65 -13.08 22.81
C LYS A 303 8.48 -14.08 22.84
N TYR A 304 7.37 -13.73 23.51
CA TYR A 304 6.16 -14.54 23.56
C TYR A 304 5.37 -14.59 22.24
N LEU A 305 5.35 -13.51 21.44
CA LEU A 305 4.71 -13.48 20.12
C LEU A 305 5.47 -14.31 19.08
N LEU A 306 6.81 -14.35 19.19
CA LEU A 306 7.66 -15.25 18.39
C LEU A 306 7.38 -16.73 18.72
N GLN A 307 7.13 -17.06 19.98
CA GLN A 307 6.76 -18.41 20.40
C GLN A 307 5.38 -18.84 19.89
N ILE A 308 4.38 -17.95 19.89
CA ILE A 308 3.04 -18.23 19.34
C ILE A 308 3.09 -18.38 17.81
N SER A 309 3.88 -17.57 17.12
CA SER A 309 4.14 -17.67 15.68
C SER A 309 4.76 -19.02 15.29
N ARG A 310 5.69 -19.54 16.10
CA ARG A 310 6.36 -20.84 15.90
C ARG A 310 5.49 -22.04 16.30
N ALA A 311 4.71 -21.95 17.38
CA ALA A 311 3.76 -22.98 17.79
C ALA A 311 2.54 -23.10 16.84
N GLY A 312 2.29 -22.09 16.01
CA GLY A 312 1.33 -22.12 14.90
C GLY A 312 1.81 -22.82 13.63
N SER A 313 3.04 -23.37 13.62
CA SER A 313 3.64 -24.08 12.49
C SER A 313 3.13 -25.53 12.34
N THR A 314 1.82 -25.70 12.24
CA THR A 314 1.25 -26.87 11.58
C THR A 314 0.56 -26.37 10.32
N ASP A 315 1.30 -26.43 9.22
CA ASP A 315 0.98 -25.98 7.85
C ASP A 315 -0.44 -26.40 7.36
N ARG A 316 -1.03 -27.45 7.94
CA ARG A 316 -2.39 -27.93 7.59
C ARG A 316 -3.53 -27.01 8.04
N THR A 317 -3.43 -26.34 9.18
CA THR A 317 -4.54 -25.53 9.72
C THR A 317 -4.70 -24.22 8.92
N TRP A 318 -3.58 -23.63 8.52
CA TRP A 318 -3.55 -22.39 7.74
C TRP A 318 -3.98 -22.59 6.29
N ARG A 319 -3.63 -23.72 5.66
CA ARG A 319 -4.08 -24.04 4.29
C ARG A 319 -5.61 -24.16 4.19
N LYS A 320 -6.26 -24.72 5.20
CA LYS A 320 -7.74 -24.85 5.25
C LYS A 320 -8.44 -23.51 5.49
N LEU A 321 -7.84 -22.62 6.28
CA LEU A 321 -8.38 -21.28 6.51
C LEU A 321 -8.22 -20.37 5.30
N TRP A 322 -7.13 -20.52 4.52
CA TRP A 322 -6.89 -19.75 3.30
C TRP A 322 -7.85 -20.10 2.14
N GLN A 323 -8.36 -21.34 2.08
CA GLN A 323 -9.34 -21.73 1.06
C GLN A 323 -10.76 -21.17 1.31
N ILE A 324 -11.00 -20.59 2.49
CA ILE A 324 -12.33 -20.09 2.90
C ILE A 324 -12.43 -18.56 2.72
N CYS A 325 -11.29 -17.87 2.54
CA CYS A 325 -11.21 -16.44 2.26
C CYS A 325 -10.95 -16.18 0.78
#